data_AF-A0A1G2IVN2-F1
#
_entry.id   AF-A0A1G2IVN2-F1
#
_cell.length_a   1.000
_cell.length_b   1.000
_cell.length_c   1.000
_cell.angle_alpha   90.00
_cell.angle_beta   90.00
_cell.angle_gamma   90.00
#
_symmetry.space_group_name_H-M   'P 1'
#
loop_
_entity.id
_entity.type
_entity.pdbx_description
1 polymer ?
#
loop_
_entity_poly.entity_id
_entity_poly.type
_entity_poly.pdbx_seq_one_letter_code
_entity_poly.pdbx_strand_id
1 'polypeptide(L)'
;MVTETEELQAKEFLKRAEIRTMRKDLLKLRESDALKERDKIATIKTLEEQLEERKTELAKEARAREEKIQREEVLTNNESQERIAEKDLKNYATEQERQQIFLLESQRLGFEKQADQIDKEKDPALKLEKNNLLLKKRDAQAKLNLLLEQEKKLEEEQKFIAEKAKTSTIASEKKGLEARRWDMDKEIQEIEKKRWEAEKQVENINASIIQVDKSSDRLVVEKNLLRDKILGADKSLREIYSVVMAREEEKRRGKTKEQIARKEELSKARSEENEKVQRQQWAHSTIPVPTKKIPIKSFEAEEEQRKKFLQDVEKGSQIGTPQKKSNIQ
;
A
#
# COMPACT_ATOMS: atom_id res chain seq x y z
N MET A 1 10.16 -38.72 -86.29
CA MET A 1 10.78 -39.56 -85.25
C MET A 1 11.83 -38.69 -84.57
N VAL A 2 11.73 -38.49 -83.25
CA VAL A 2 12.74 -37.76 -82.48
C VAL A 2 13.98 -38.65 -82.39
N THR A 3 15.16 -38.08 -82.59
CA THR A 3 16.41 -38.88 -82.58
C THR A 3 16.86 -39.13 -81.14
N GLU A 4 17.43 -40.30 -80.84
CA GLU A 4 17.91 -40.67 -79.49
C GLU A 4 18.83 -39.61 -78.85
N THR A 5 19.54 -38.85 -79.69
CA THR A 5 20.41 -37.76 -79.26
C THR A 5 19.66 -36.54 -78.67
N GLU A 6 18.47 -36.23 -79.19
CA GLU A 6 17.64 -35.13 -78.68
C GLU A 6 17.00 -35.50 -77.33
N GLU A 7 16.64 -36.77 -77.14
CA GLU A 7 16.13 -37.27 -75.85
C GLU A 7 17.19 -37.23 -74.75
N LEU A 8 18.46 -37.53 -75.07
CA LEU A 8 19.56 -37.43 -74.12
C LEU A 8 19.84 -35.98 -73.72
N GLN A 9 19.82 -35.04 -74.66
CA GLN A 9 19.98 -33.61 -74.37
C GLN A 9 18.82 -33.05 -73.52
N ALA A 10 17.58 -33.46 -73.80
CA ALA A 10 16.42 -33.09 -72.98
C ALA A 10 16.54 -33.62 -71.54
N LYS A 11 17.00 -34.87 -71.36
CA LYS A 11 17.26 -35.46 -70.03
C LYS A 11 18.37 -34.72 -69.28
N GLU A 12 19.44 -34.31 -69.95
CA GLU A 12 20.48 -33.48 -69.32
C GLU A 12 19.98 -32.10 -68.93
N PHE A 13 19.17 -31.46 -69.76
CA PHE A 13 18.60 -30.15 -69.46
C PHE A 13 17.67 -30.21 -68.25
N LEU A 14 16.82 -31.24 -68.17
CA LEU A 14 15.96 -31.51 -67.02
C LEU A 14 16.78 -31.72 -65.73
N LYS A 15 17.85 -32.52 -65.79
CA LYS A 15 18.77 -32.69 -64.64
C LYS A 15 19.42 -31.38 -64.22
N ARG A 16 19.87 -30.55 -65.17
CA ARG A 16 20.46 -29.22 -64.86
C ARG A 16 19.43 -28.25 -64.29
N ALA A 17 18.19 -28.30 -64.76
CA ALA A 17 17.09 -27.49 -64.22
C ALA A 17 16.77 -27.92 -62.78
N GLU A 18 16.68 -29.22 -62.52
CA GLU A 18 16.44 -29.80 -61.20
C GLU A 18 17.57 -29.49 -60.20
N ILE A 19 18.84 -29.58 -60.65
CA ILE A 19 19.99 -29.18 -59.83
C ILE A 19 19.94 -27.68 -59.50
N ARG A 20 19.51 -26.83 -60.44
CA ARG A 20 19.36 -25.38 -60.21
C ARG A 20 18.21 -25.05 -59.24
N THR A 21 17.09 -25.76 -59.31
CA THR A 21 15.98 -25.56 -58.35
C THR A 21 16.37 -26.01 -56.95
N MET A 22 16.98 -27.20 -56.82
CA MET A 22 17.48 -27.69 -55.52
C MET A 22 18.51 -26.74 -54.89
N ARG A 23 19.41 -26.16 -55.68
CA ARG A 23 20.39 -25.19 -55.17
C ARG A 23 19.74 -23.89 -54.65
N LYS A 24 18.66 -23.43 -55.29
CA LYS A 24 17.88 -22.29 -54.81
C LYS A 24 17.12 -22.62 -53.53
N ASP A 25 16.57 -23.83 -53.44
CA ASP A 25 15.83 -24.26 -52.24
C ASP A 25 16.75 -24.43 -51.03
N LEU A 26 17.96 -24.96 -51.24
CA LEU A 26 18.99 -25.04 -50.19
C LEU A 26 19.48 -23.66 -49.70
N LEU A 27 19.61 -22.68 -50.60
CA LEU A 27 19.94 -21.31 -50.21
C LEU A 27 18.84 -20.68 -49.36
N LYS A 28 17.58 -20.83 -49.78
CA LYS A 28 16.42 -20.34 -49.02
C LYS A 28 16.31 -20.97 -47.64
N LEU A 29 16.58 -22.28 -47.53
CA LEU A 29 16.63 -22.99 -46.24
C LEU A 29 17.70 -22.37 -45.31
N ARG A 30 18.92 -22.19 -45.82
CA ARG A 30 20.02 -21.57 -45.04
C ARG A 30 19.72 -20.14 -44.61
N GLU A 31 19.12 -19.33 -45.48
CA GLU A 31 18.71 -17.96 -45.14
C GLU A 31 17.61 -17.95 -44.07
N SER A 32 16.64 -18.87 -44.18
CA SER A 32 15.58 -19.01 -43.18
C SER A 32 16.09 -19.48 -41.81
N ASP A 33 17.09 -20.36 -41.80
CA ASP A 33 17.72 -20.83 -40.56
C ASP A 33 18.58 -19.74 -39.93
N ALA A 34 19.34 -18.98 -40.73
CA ALA A 34 20.11 -17.84 -40.24
C ALA A 34 19.23 -16.72 -39.67
N LEU A 35 18.06 -16.47 -40.25
CA LEU A 35 17.08 -15.51 -39.71
C LEU A 35 16.51 -16.00 -38.37
N LYS A 36 16.11 -17.28 -38.28
CA LYS A 36 15.62 -17.87 -37.03
C LYS A 36 16.68 -17.86 -35.93
N GLU A 37 17.94 -18.09 -36.26
CA GLU A 37 19.04 -18.01 -35.29
C GLU A 37 19.30 -16.57 -34.83
N ARG A 38 19.24 -15.59 -35.73
CA ARG A 38 19.33 -14.16 -35.36
C ARG A 38 18.18 -13.72 -34.45
N ASP A 39 16.96 -14.15 -34.73
CA ASP A 39 15.80 -13.83 -33.89
C ASP A 39 15.91 -14.49 -32.50
N LYS A 40 16.46 -15.71 -32.42
CA LYS A 40 16.76 -16.37 -31.14
C LYS A 40 17.82 -15.63 -30.32
N ILE A 41 18.84 -15.08 -30.98
CA ILE A 41 19.89 -14.30 -30.28
C ILE A 41 19.33 -12.95 -29.81
N ALA A 42 18.49 -12.29 -30.61
CA ALA A 42 17.86 -11.02 -30.24
C ALA A 42 16.85 -11.15 -29.08
N THR A 43 16.27 -12.33 -28.88
CA THR A 43 15.29 -12.59 -27.81
C THR A 43 15.92 -13.05 -26.50
N ILE A 44 17.19 -13.47 -26.49
CA ILE A 44 17.93 -13.78 -25.26
C ILE A 44 18.44 -12.46 -24.68
N LYS A 45 17.66 -11.89 -23.75
CA LYS A 45 18.08 -10.75 -22.92
C LYS A 45 19.44 -11.07 -22.28
N THR A 46 20.37 -10.13 -22.37
CA THR A 46 21.69 -10.31 -21.76
C THR A 46 21.58 -10.33 -20.23
N LEU A 47 22.49 -11.03 -19.55
CA LEU A 47 22.49 -11.13 -18.09
C LEU A 47 22.59 -9.76 -17.41
N GLU A 48 23.25 -8.80 -18.04
CA GLU A 48 23.35 -7.41 -17.55
C GLU A 48 22.00 -6.70 -17.58
N GLU A 49 21.25 -6.85 -18.68
CA GLU A 49 19.92 -6.26 -18.84
C GLU A 49 18.91 -6.85 -17.84
N GLN A 50 19.00 -8.17 -17.55
CA GLN A 50 18.21 -8.81 -16.50
C GLN A 50 18.57 -8.31 -15.09
N LEU A 51 19.85 -8.01 -14.84
CA LEU A 51 20.31 -7.48 -13.56
C LEU A 51 19.90 -6.00 -13.37
N GLU A 52 19.89 -5.20 -14.44
CA GLU A 52 19.37 -3.83 -14.39
C GLU A 52 17.85 -3.79 -14.22
N GLU A 53 17.10 -4.65 -14.91
CA GLU A 53 15.65 -4.80 -14.70
C GLU A 53 15.37 -5.16 -13.22
N ARG A 54 16.07 -6.15 -12.66
CA ARG A 54 15.91 -6.50 -11.24
C ARG A 54 16.32 -5.36 -10.29
N LYS A 55 17.39 -4.63 -10.57
CA LYS A 55 17.80 -3.47 -9.74
C LYS A 55 16.77 -2.36 -9.79
N THR A 56 16.21 -2.07 -10.96
CA THR A 56 15.17 -1.04 -11.10
C THR A 56 13.86 -1.48 -10.45
N GLU A 57 13.48 -2.76 -10.53
CA GLU A 57 12.34 -3.32 -9.82
C GLU A 57 12.52 -3.24 -8.30
N LEU A 58 13.68 -3.65 -7.77
CA LEU A 58 14.00 -3.55 -6.35
C LEU A 58 14.01 -2.10 -5.86
N ALA A 59 14.53 -1.16 -6.66
CA ALA A 59 14.51 0.27 -6.32
C ALA A 59 13.08 0.85 -6.33
N LYS A 60 12.23 0.42 -7.28
CA LYS A 60 10.80 0.79 -7.30
C LYS A 60 10.06 0.21 -6.09
N GLU A 61 10.32 -1.04 -5.73
CA GLU A 61 9.75 -1.66 -4.53
C GLU A 61 10.20 -0.95 -3.24
N ALA A 62 11.49 -0.59 -3.14
CA ALA A 62 12.02 0.13 -1.99
C ALA A 62 11.35 1.50 -1.82
N ARG A 63 11.26 2.29 -2.91
CA ARG A 63 10.55 3.58 -2.89
C ARG A 63 9.07 3.43 -2.52
N ALA A 64 8.40 2.41 -3.08
CA ALA A 64 7.01 2.14 -2.74
C ALA A 64 6.81 1.73 -1.26
N ARG A 65 7.81 1.07 -0.64
CA ARG A 65 7.79 0.76 0.80
C ARG A 65 8.04 2.02 1.63
N GLU A 66 9.00 2.85 1.26
CA GLU A 66 9.28 4.12 1.93
C GLU A 66 8.08 5.06 1.90
N GLU A 67 7.41 5.20 0.75
CA GLU A 67 6.19 6.01 0.62
C GLU A 67 5.04 5.47 1.50
N LYS A 68 4.91 4.15 1.63
CA LYS A 68 3.91 3.53 2.53
C LYS A 68 4.22 3.84 3.99
N ILE A 69 5.48 3.72 4.39
CA ILE A 69 5.93 4.03 5.76
C ILE A 69 5.67 5.50 6.08
N GLN A 70 6.07 6.42 5.20
CA GLN A 70 5.81 7.85 5.39
C GLN A 70 4.31 8.16 5.50
N ARG A 71 3.47 7.50 4.69
CA ARG A 71 2.03 7.66 4.76
C ARG A 71 1.44 7.14 6.08
N GLU A 72 1.91 5.99 6.56
CA GLU A 72 1.52 5.44 7.87
C GLU A 72 1.96 6.34 9.03
N GLU A 73 3.17 6.91 8.97
CA GLU A 73 3.65 7.88 9.97
C GLU A 73 2.80 9.16 10.00
N VAL A 74 2.40 9.69 8.85
CA VAL A 74 1.51 10.87 8.79
C VAL A 74 0.13 10.54 9.35
N LEU A 75 -0.42 9.36 9.04
CA LEU A 75 -1.72 8.92 9.56
C LEU A 75 -1.69 8.76 11.09
N THR A 76 -0.67 8.10 11.62
CA THR A 76 -0.52 7.88 13.07
C THR A 76 -0.29 9.19 13.83
N ASN A 77 0.50 10.11 13.27
CA ASN A 77 0.69 11.43 13.85
C ASN A 77 -0.63 12.24 13.89
N ASN A 78 -1.41 12.24 12.81
CA ASN A 78 -2.71 12.90 12.79
C ASN A 78 -3.69 12.30 13.79
N GLU A 79 -3.77 10.97 13.90
CA GLU A 79 -4.60 10.30 14.91
C GLU A 79 -4.22 10.69 16.35
N SER A 80 -2.92 10.83 16.63
CA SER A 80 -2.44 11.26 17.94
C SER A 80 -2.84 12.71 18.25
N GLN A 81 -2.80 13.60 17.26
CA GLN A 81 -3.22 14.99 17.40
C GLN A 81 -4.74 15.11 17.55
N GLU A 82 -5.52 14.33 16.79
CA GLU A 82 -6.98 14.24 16.97
C GLU A 82 -7.33 13.83 18.41
N ARG A 83 -6.66 12.81 18.96
CA ARG A 83 -6.89 12.37 20.35
C ARG A 83 -6.55 13.43 21.39
N ILE A 84 -5.55 14.27 21.15
CA ILE A 84 -5.20 15.37 22.07
C ILE A 84 -6.27 16.46 21.99
N ALA A 85 -6.69 16.82 20.78
CA ALA A 85 -7.76 17.79 20.56
C ALA A 85 -9.12 17.33 21.15
N GLU A 86 -9.45 16.03 21.05
CA GLU A 86 -10.65 15.45 21.67
C GLU A 86 -10.62 15.55 23.21
N LYS A 87 -9.46 15.30 23.83
CA LYS A 87 -9.29 15.45 25.29
C LYS A 87 -9.52 16.89 25.74
N ASP A 88 -8.99 17.85 25.00
CA ASP A 88 -9.19 19.27 25.29
C ASP A 88 -10.65 19.68 25.09
N LEU A 89 -11.31 19.13 24.07
CA LEU A 89 -12.73 19.39 23.79
C LEU A 89 -13.67 18.87 24.86
N LYS A 90 -13.34 17.74 25.49
CA LYS A 90 -14.10 17.17 26.61
C LYS A 90 -14.22 18.14 27.78
N ASN A 91 -13.24 19.03 27.97
CA ASN A 91 -13.27 20.05 29.02
C ASN A 91 -14.31 21.16 28.76
N TYR A 92 -14.64 21.43 27.50
CA TYR A 92 -15.63 22.44 27.12
C TYR A 92 -17.05 21.89 26.98
N ALA A 93 -17.19 20.56 26.96
CA ALA A 93 -18.47 19.86 26.91
C ALA A 93 -19.28 20.00 28.22
N THR A 94 -20.60 20.02 28.09
CA THR A 94 -21.54 19.96 29.22
C THR A 94 -21.48 18.60 29.92
N GLU A 95 -21.99 18.49 31.14
CA GLU A 95 -21.98 17.23 31.89
C GLU A 95 -22.72 16.10 31.18
N GLN A 96 -23.85 16.41 30.54
CA GLN A 96 -24.61 15.45 29.72
C GLN A 96 -23.80 14.94 28.52
N GLU A 97 -23.15 15.85 27.78
CA GLU A 97 -22.29 15.50 26.65
C GLU A 97 -21.08 14.67 27.11
N ARG A 98 -20.47 14.99 28.26
CA ARG A 98 -19.37 14.22 28.86
C ARG A 98 -19.78 12.80 29.22
N GLN A 99 -20.98 12.62 29.80
CA GLN A 99 -21.52 11.30 30.11
C GLN A 99 -21.76 10.48 28.83
N GLN A 100 -22.29 11.11 27.78
CA GLN A 100 -22.51 10.46 26.50
C GLN A 100 -21.19 10.08 25.81
N ILE A 101 -20.20 10.97 25.82
CA ILE A 101 -18.84 10.70 25.33
C ILE A 101 -18.25 9.50 26.08
N PHE A 102 -18.33 9.48 27.41
CA PHE A 102 -17.81 8.38 28.21
C PHE A 102 -18.49 7.03 27.87
N LEU A 103 -19.81 7.03 27.70
CA LEU A 103 -20.55 5.82 27.31
C LEU A 103 -20.08 5.29 25.95
N LEU A 104 -19.97 6.17 24.95
CA LEU A 104 -19.54 5.81 23.60
C LEU A 104 -18.07 5.36 23.57
N GLU A 105 -17.17 6.03 24.30
CA GLU A 105 -15.78 5.63 24.47
C GLU A 105 -15.68 4.23 25.09
N SER A 106 -16.47 3.96 26.13
CA SER A 106 -16.51 2.64 26.78
C SER A 106 -17.03 1.54 25.84
N GLN A 107 -18.06 1.84 25.04
CA GLN A 107 -18.59 0.90 24.05
C GLN A 107 -17.57 0.63 22.95
N ARG A 108 -16.92 1.69 22.43
CA ARG A 108 -15.86 1.58 21.42
C ARG A 108 -14.72 0.71 21.93
N LEU A 109 -14.22 0.98 23.13
CA LEU A 109 -13.16 0.18 23.76
C LEU A 109 -13.58 -1.28 23.95
N GLY A 110 -14.85 -1.53 24.28
CA GLY A 110 -15.41 -2.88 24.37
C GLY A 110 -15.36 -3.63 23.03
N PHE A 111 -15.77 -2.96 21.94
CA PHE A 111 -15.71 -3.55 20.60
C PHE A 111 -14.28 -3.72 20.09
N GLU A 112 -13.39 -2.76 20.37
CA GLU A 112 -11.95 -2.86 20.05
C GLU A 112 -11.34 -4.08 20.74
N LYS A 113 -11.60 -4.29 22.03
CA LYS A 113 -11.11 -5.47 22.77
C LYS A 113 -11.62 -6.78 22.17
N GLN A 114 -12.89 -6.83 21.74
CA GLN A 114 -13.45 -8.02 21.10
C GLN A 114 -12.80 -8.28 19.74
N ALA A 115 -12.57 -7.24 18.94
CA ALA A 115 -11.86 -7.36 17.66
C ALA A 115 -10.40 -7.80 17.85
N ASP A 116 -9.73 -7.25 18.86
CA ASP A 116 -8.37 -7.66 19.26
C ASP A 116 -8.31 -9.12 19.70
N GLN A 117 -9.33 -9.58 20.43
CA GLN A 117 -9.42 -10.98 20.86
C GLN A 117 -9.57 -11.92 19.66
N ILE A 118 -10.36 -11.54 18.66
CA ILE A 118 -10.45 -12.28 17.40
C ILE A 118 -9.07 -12.37 16.75
N ASP A 119 -8.35 -11.24 16.64
CA ASP A 119 -7.06 -11.17 15.95
C ASP A 119 -5.92 -11.91 16.66
N LYS A 120 -5.92 -11.88 18.00
CA LYS A 120 -4.82 -12.44 18.81
C LYS A 120 -5.05 -13.88 19.22
N GLU A 121 -6.31 -14.29 19.44
CA GLU A 121 -6.62 -15.62 19.99
C GLU A 121 -7.30 -16.51 18.94
N LYS A 122 -8.44 -16.08 18.40
CA LYS A 122 -9.30 -16.95 17.59
C LYS A 122 -8.73 -17.21 16.19
N ASP A 123 -8.29 -16.16 15.50
CA ASP A 123 -7.73 -16.26 14.14
C ASP A 123 -6.46 -17.13 14.09
N PRO A 124 -5.46 -16.93 14.98
CA PRO A 124 -4.28 -17.78 15.02
C PRO A 124 -4.61 -19.22 15.38
N ALA A 125 -5.53 -19.45 16.32
CA ALA A 125 -5.94 -20.79 16.72
C ALA A 125 -6.54 -21.58 15.53
N LEU A 126 -7.47 -20.97 14.77
CA LEU A 126 -8.04 -21.62 13.58
C LEU A 126 -7.00 -21.84 12.48
N LYS A 127 -6.07 -20.90 12.28
CA LYS A 127 -4.97 -21.07 11.31
C LYS A 127 -4.05 -22.24 11.68
N LEU A 128 -3.71 -22.38 12.96
CA LEU A 128 -2.93 -23.50 13.48
C LEU A 128 -3.68 -24.82 13.33
N GLU A 129 -4.97 -24.85 13.67
CA GLU A 129 -5.82 -26.02 13.49
C GLU A 129 -5.89 -26.46 12.02
N LYS A 130 -6.13 -25.51 11.10
CA LYS A 130 -6.13 -25.78 9.66
C LYS A 130 -4.78 -26.32 9.19
N ASN A 131 -3.66 -25.75 9.65
CA ASN A 131 -2.33 -26.24 9.31
C ASN A 131 -2.13 -27.69 9.76
N ASN A 132 -2.49 -28.01 11.00
CA ASN A 132 -2.42 -29.36 11.54
C ASN A 132 -3.26 -30.36 10.73
N LEU A 133 -4.47 -29.97 10.31
CA LEU A 133 -5.30 -30.80 9.43
C LEU A 133 -4.69 -31.00 8.05
N LEU A 134 -4.07 -29.97 7.47
CA LEU A 134 -3.37 -30.07 6.18
C LEU A 134 -2.15 -31.00 6.25
N LEU A 135 -1.39 -30.97 7.35
CA LEU A 135 -0.30 -31.92 7.58
C LEU A 135 -0.83 -33.36 7.67
N LYS A 136 -1.87 -33.59 8.48
CA LYS A 136 -2.53 -34.91 8.58
C LYS A 136 -3.07 -35.38 7.22
N LYS A 137 -3.65 -34.48 6.42
CA LYS A 137 -4.12 -34.77 5.06
C LYS A 137 -2.95 -35.24 4.19
N ARG A 138 -1.81 -34.54 4.24
CA ARG A 138 -0.61 -34.90 3.47
C ARG A 138 -0.12 -36.29 3.83
N ASP A 139 -0.06 -36.61 5.12
CA ASP A 139 0.40 -37.91 5.60
C ASP A 139 -0.58 -39.04 5.23
N ALA A 140 -1.88 -38.80 5.34
CA ALA A 140 -2.92 -39.74 4.90
C ALA A 140 -2.89 -39.96 3.38
N GLN A 141 -2.69 -38.89 2.60
CA GLN A 141 -2.55 -38.99 1.15
C GLN A 141 -1.28 -39.76 0.74
N ALA A 142 -0.17 -39.57 1.45
CA ALA A 142 1.05 -40.34 1.21
C ALA A 142 0.83 -41.84 1.45
N LYS A 143 0.13 -42.21 2.55
CA LYS A 143 -0.27 -43.60 2.80
C LYS A 143 -1.17 -44.16 1.72
N LEU A 144 -2.15 -43.38 1.27
CA LEU A 144 -3.06 -43.76 0.19
C LEU A 144 -2.30 -44.02 -1.13
N ASN A 145 -1.37 -43.13 -1.49
CA ASN A 145 -0.56 -43.29 -2.69
C ASN A 145 0.34 -44.53 -2.62
N LEU A 146 0.93 -44.82 -1.45
CA LEU A 146 1.71 -46.05 -1.24
C LEU A 146 0.85 -47.32 -1.43
N LEU A 147 -0.39 -47.32 -0.91
CA LEU A 147 -1.32 -48.44 -1.10
C LEU A 147 -1.72 -48.60 -2.57
N LEU A 148 -1.99 -47.51 -3.29
CA LEU A 148 -2.28 -47.52 -4.72
C LEU A 148 -1.11 -48.06 -5.55
N GLU A 149 0.13 -47.72 -5.19
CA GLU A 149 1.32 -48.27 -5.84
C GLU A 149 1.48 -49.77 -5.57
N GLN A 150 1.20 -50.23 -4.36
CA GLN A 150 1.23 -51.65 -4.00
C GLN A 150 0.14 -52.44 -4.74
N GLU A 151 -1.08 -51.90 -4.79
CA GLU A 151 -2.21 -52.49 -5.52
C GLU A 151 -1.87 -52.67 -7.01
N LYS A 152 -1.34 -51.63 -7.66
CA LYS A 152 -0.91 -51.70 -9.06
C LYS A 152 0.15 -52.77 -9.31
N LYS A 153 1.15 -52.89 -8.42
CA LYS A 153 2.19 -53.92 -8.54
C LYS A 153 1.61 -55.32 -8.44
N LEU A 154 0.71 -55.56 -7.49
CA LEU A 154 0.05 -56.86 -7.35
C LEU A 154 -0.85 -57.19 -8.55
N GLU A 155 -1.58 -56.20 -9.09
CA GLU A 155 -2.39 -56.40 -10.30
C GLU A 155 -1.53 -56.73 -11.53
N GLU A 156 -0.37 -56.07 -11.69
CA GLU A 156 0.59 -56.36 -12.76
C GLU A 156 1.18 -57.77 -12.62
N GLU A 157 1.57 -58.15 -11.41
CA GLU A 157 2.05 -59.51 -11.11
C GLU A 157 0.96 -60.57 -11.35
N GLN A 158 -0.28 -60.28 -10.97
CA GLN A 158 -1.42 -61.16 -11.20
C GLN A 158 -1.67 -61.35 -12.70
N LYS A 159 -1.62 -60.28 -13.50
CA LYS A 159 -1.71 -60.34 -14.97
C LYS A 159 -0.60 -61.19 -15.56
N PHE A 160 0.65 -60.97 -15.11
CA PHE A 160 1.81 -61.77 -15.55
C PHE A 160 1.64 -63.26 -15.23
N ILE A 161 1.18 -63.61 -14.03
CA ILE A 161 0.90 -65.00 -13.65
C ILE A 161 -0.22 -65.61 -14.50
N ALA A 162 -1.28 -64.85 -14.77
CA ALA A 162 -2.39 -65.31 -15.60
C ALA A 162 -1.94 -65.58 -17.04
N GLU A 163 -1.06 -64.74 -17.61
CA GLU A 163 -0.47 -64.97 -18.93
C GLU A 163 0.48 -66.17 -18.95
N LYS A 164 1.31 -66.33 -17.91
CA LYS A 164 2.19 -67.49 -17.75
C LYS A 164 1.42 -68.80 -17.59
N ALA A 165 0.29 -68.78 -16.88
CA ALA A 165 -0.58 -69.94 -16.72
C ALA A 165 -1.25 -70.36 -18.03
N LYS A 166 -1.62 -69.39 -18.89
CA LYS A 166 -2.17 -69.64 -20.24
C LYS A 166 -1.13 -70.27 -21.17
N THR A 167 0.13 -69.87 -21.06
CA THR A 167 1.21 -70.30 -21.96
C THR A 167 1.93 -71.58 -21.49
N SER A 168 1.90 -71.91 -20.19
CA SER A 168 2.45 -73.18 -19.71
C SER A 168 1.65 -74.37 -20.25
N THR A 169 2.36 -75.44 -20.59
CA THR A 169 1.79 -76.73 -21.01
C THR A 169 1.85 -77.79 -19.89
N ILE A 170 2.53 -77.49 -18.77
CA ILE A 170 2.76 -78.41 -17.67
C ILE A 170 1.63 -78.27 -16.63
N ALA A 171 0.89 -79.36 -16.37
CA ALA A 171 -0.28 -79.34 -15.49
C ALA A 171 0.05 -78.97 -14.03
N SER A 172 1.18 -79.45 -13.49
CA SER A 172 1.62 -79.11 -12.13
C SER A 172 1.97 -77.62 -11.98
N GLU A 173 2.60 -77.02 -12.99
CA GLU A 173 2.90 -75.58 -13.02
C GLU A 173 1.62 -74.75 -13.10
N LYS A 174 0.64 -75.15 -13.92
CA LYS A 174 -0.66 -74.46 -13.98
C LYS A 174 -1.34 -74.42 -12.61
N LYS A 175 -1.38 -75.54 -11.90
CA LYS A 175 -1.97 -75.62 -10.57
C LYS A 175 -1.22 -74.74 -9.55
N GLY A 176 0.11 -74.68 -9.62
CA GLY A 176 0.92 -73.80 -8.78
C GLY A 176 0.69 -72.31 -9.07
N LEU A 177 0.58 -71.93 -10.34
CA LEU A 177 0.29 -70.55 -10.76
C LEU A 177 -1.13 -70.12 -10.37
N GLU A 178 -2.11 -71.03 -10.42
CA GLU A 178 -3.48 -70.77 -9.98
C GLU A 178 -3.57 -70.57 -8.47
N ALA A 179 -2.87 -71.38 -7.67
CA ALA A 179 -2.76 -71.17 -6.22
C ALA A 179 -2.15 -69.80 -5.90
N ARG A 180 -1.04 -69.45 -6.57
CA ARG A 180 -0.39 -68.14 -6.38
C ARG A 180 -1.30 -66.97 -6.79
N ARG A 181 -2.09 -67.13 -7.85
CA ARG A 181 -3.10 -66.14 -8.24
C ARG A 181 -4.14 -65.93 -7.14
N TRP A 182 -4.59 -67.02 -6.52
CA TRP A 182 -5.58 -66.95 -5.43
C TRP A 182 -5.01 -66.27 -4.17
N ASP A 183 -3.73 -66.50 -3.85
CA ASP A 183 -3.05 -65.79 -2.77
C ASP A 183 -2.92 -64.29 -3.07
N MET A 184 -2.58 -63.92 -4.31
CA MET A 184 -2.55 -62.50 -4.74
C MET A 184 -3.93 -61.84 -4.68
N ASP A 185 -5.00 -62.54 -5.08
CA ASP A 185 -6.37 -62.01 -4.98
C ASP A 185 -6.73 -61.65 -3.54
N LYS A 186 -6.29 -62.44 -2.55
CA LYS A 186 -6.47 -62.12 -1.14
C LYS A 186 -5.65 -60.91 -0.72
N GLU A 187 -4.38 -60.84 -1.13
CA GLU A 187 -3.52 -59.69 -0.82
C GLU A 187 -4.09 -58.39 -1.41
N ILE A 188 -4.59 -58.42 -2.64
CA ILE A 188 -5.28 -57.27 -3.28
C ILE A 188 -6.50 -56.86 -2.45
N GLN A 189 -7.35 -57.80 -2.04
CA GLN A 189 -8.52 -57.50 -1.20
C GLN A 189 -8.14 -56.89 0.16
N GLU A 190 -7.03 -57.32 0.76
CA GLU A 190 -6.53 -56.72 2.00
C GLU A 190 -6.00 -55.31 1.80
N ILE A 191 -5.29 -55.05 0.70
CA ILE A 191 -4.82 -53.71 0.34
C ILE A 191 -5.99 -52.79 0.01
N GLU A 192 -7.00 -53.27 -0.72
CA GLU A 192 -8.19 -52.50 -1.04
C GLU A 192 -8.94 -52.05 0.23
N LYS A 193 -9.08 -52.93 1.23
CA LYS A 193 -9.66 -52.55 2.53
C LYS A 193 -8.88 -51.42 3.20
N LYS A 194 -7.54 -51.54 3.24
CA LYS A 194 -6.66 -50.50 3.80
C LYS A 194 -6.76 -49.20 2.99
N ARG A 195 -6.92 -49.28 1.67
CA ARG A 195 -7.10 -48.14 0.76
C ARG A 195 -8.37 -47.39 1.09
N TRP A 196 -9.49 -48.11 1.21
CA TRP A 196 -10.79 -47.54 1.59
C TRP A 196 -10.74 -46.85 2.96
N GLU A 197 -10.05 -47.43 3.94
CA GLU A 197 -9.85 -46.80 5.24
C GLU A 197 -9.05 -45.49 5.14
N ALA A 198 -7.99 -45.47 4.33
CA ALA A 198 -7.19 -44.27 4.08
C ALA A 198 -7.98 -43.19 3.32
N GLU A 199 -8.78 -43.57 2.31
CA GLU A 199 -9.69 -42.67 1.58
C GLU A 199 -10.69 -42.01 2.54
N LYS A 200 -11.33 -42.80 3.40
CA LYS A 200 -12.27 -42.30 4.41
C LYS A 200 -11.60 -41.36 5.41
N GLN A 201 -10.35 -41.62 5.80
CA GLN A 201 -9.57 -40.70 6.63
C GLN A 201 -9.33 -39.36 5.92
N VAL A 202 -8.95 -39.38 4.65
CA VAL A 202 -8.76 -38.17 3.83
C VAL A 202 -10.06 -37.38 3.70
N GLU A 203 -11.18 -38.07 3.45
CA GLU A 203 -12.51 -37.45 3.37
C GLU A 203 -12.92 -36.77 4.68
N ASN A 204 -12.76 -37.44 5.81
CA ASN A 204 -13.03 -36.88 7.13
C ASN A 204 -12.17 -35.64 7.41
N ILE A 205 -10.88 -35.68 7.08
CA ILE A 205 -9.99 -34.53 7.24
C ILE A 205 -10.43 -33.37 6.34
N ASN A 206 -10.85 -33.63 5.10
CA ASN A 206 -11.39 -32.59 4.21
C ASN A 206 -12.66 -31.96 4.79
N ALA A 207 -13.57 -32.76 5.35
CA ALA A 207 -14.76 -32.25 6.01
C ALA A 207 -14.41 -31.34 7.21
N SER A 208 -13.42 -31.72 8.02
CA SER A 208 -12.92 -30.87 9.12
C SER A 208 -12.28 -29.57 8.59
N ILE A 209 -11.50 -29.62 7.52
CA ILE A 209 -10.93 -28.41 6.90
C ILE A 209 -12.05 -27.44 6.45
N ILE A 210 -13.11 -27.97 5.82
CA ILE A 210 -14.26 -27.15 5.40
C ILE A 210 -14.97 -26.52 6.60
N GLN A 211 -15.06 -27.23 7.73
CA GLN A 211 -15.63 -26.67 8.96
C GLN A 211 -14.77 -25.55 9.53
N VAL A 212 -13.45 -25.71 9.54
CA VAL A 212 -12.51 -24.67 9.97
C VAL A 212 -12.62 -23.45 9.04
N ASP A 213 -12.71 -23.65 7.73
CA ASP A 213 -12.90 -22.56 6.77
C ASP A 213 -14.20 -21.79 7.02
N LYS A 214 -15.32 -22.50 7.22
CA LYS A 214 -16.59 -21.86 7.61
C LYS A 214 -16.49 -21.08 8.93
N SER A 215 -15.75 -21.60 9.90
CA SER A 215 -15.55 -20.89 11.18
C SER A 215 -14.67 -19.64 10.99
N SER A 216 -13.66 -19.70 10.13
CA SER A 216 -12.83 -18.55 9.75
C SER A 216 -13.66 -17.47 9.06
N ASP A 217 -14.51 -17.85 8.10
CA ASP A 217 -15.39 -16.91 7.40
C ASP A 217 -16.35 -16.20 8.37
N ARG A 218 -16.89 -16.94 9.36
CA ARG A 218 -17.72 -16.36 10.42
C ARG A 218 -16.96 -15.34 11.27
N LEU A 219 -15.70 -15.60 11.62
CA LEU A 219 -14.87 -14.64 12.35
C LEU A 219 -14.62 -13.37 11.54
N VAL A 220 -14.41 -13.50 10.23
CA VAL A 220 -14.26 -12.32 9.34
C VAL A 220 -15.53 -11.47 9.36
N VAL A 221 -16.71 -12.08 9.28
CA VAL A 221 -17.99 -11.37 9.38
C VAL A 221 -18.16 -10.73 10.76
N GLU A 222 -17.89 -11.45 11.85
CA GLU A 222 -17.96 -10.95 13.22
C GLU A 222 -17.04 -9.73 13.41
N LYS A 223 -15.80 -9.81 12.91
CA LYS A 223 -14.82 -8.74 12.94
C LYS A 223 -15.29 -7.50 12.16
N ASN A 224 -15.85 -7.68 10.97
CA ASN A 224 -16.37 -6.57 10.19
C ASN A 224 -17.54 -5.89 10.90
N LEU A 225 -18.45 -6.65 11.49
CA LEU A 225 -19.54 -6.10 12.29
C LEU A 225 -19.03 -5.31 13.51
N LEU A 226 -17.96 -5.76 14.17
CA LEU A 226 -17.33 -5.00 15.26
C LEU A 226 -16.70 -3.70 14.75
N ARG A 227 -16.02 -3.73 13.60
CA ARG A 227 -15.46 -2.52 12.97
C ARG A 227 -16.54 -1.52 12.59
N ASP A 228 -17.66 -1.98 12.05
CA ASP A 228 -18.79 -1.10 11.72
C ASP A 228 -19.39 -0.46 12.97
N LYS A 229 -19.48 -1.20 14.08
CA LYS A 229 -19.91 -0.65 15.38
C LYS A 229 -18.92 0.37 15.94
N ILE A 230 -17.61 0.13 15.83
CA ILE A 230 -16.56 1.09 16.21
C ILE A 230 -16.71 2.37 15.39
N LEU A 231 -16.84 2.26 14.06
CA LEU A 231 -17.06 3.40 13.17
C LEU A 231 -18.35 4.15 13.51
N GLY A 232 -19.41 3.45 13.89
CA GLY A 232 -20.65 4.05 14.37
C GLY A 232 -20.42 4.88 15.63
N ALA A 233 -19.74 4.32 16.63
CA ALA A 233 -19.39 5.04 17.86
C ALA A 233 -18.49 6.26 17.58
N ASP A 234 -17.50 6.14 16.70
CA ASP A 234 -16.61 7.24 16.32
C ASP A 234 -17.36 8.36 15.58
N LYS A 235 -18.32 8.04 14.71
CA LYS A 235 -19.18 9.04 14.07
C LYS A 235 -19.99 9.82 15.10
N SER A 236 -20.64 9.13 16.02
CA SER A 236 -21.40 9.78 17.10
C SER A 236 -20.50 10.63 18.01
N LEU A 237 -19.28 10.17 18.32
CA LEU A 237 -18.31 10.97 19.05
C LEU A 237 -17.91 12.24 18.28
N ARG A 238 -17.59 12.13 16.98
CA ARG A 238 -17.26 13.28 16.12
C ARG A 238 -18.40 14.29 16.03
N GLU A 239 -19.64 13.82 15.95
CA GLU A 239 -20.83 14.68 15.97
C GLU A 239 -20.90 15.49 17.28
N ILE A 240 -20.76 14.84 18.44
CA ILE A 240 -20.78 15.53 19.74
C ILE A 240 -19.63 16.54 19.82
N TYR A 241 -18.41 16.15 19.42
CA TYR A 241 -17.25 17.04 19.43
C TYR A 241 -17.43 18.23 18.49
N SER A 242 -18.06 18.05 17.32
CA SER A 242 -18.35 19.14 16.38
C SER A 242 -19.32 20.17 16.98
N VAL A 243 -20.33 19.71 17.72
CA VAL A 243 -21.29 20.59 18.41
C VAL A 243 -20.60 21.38 19.53
N VAL A 244 -19.72 20.73 20.29
CA VAL A 244 -18.93 21.39 21.35
C VAL A 244 -17.97 22.42 20.75
N MET A 245 -17.27 22.08 19.65
CA MET A 245 -16.40 22.99 18.91
C MET A 245 -17.16 24.22 18.42
N ALA A 246 -18.29 24.04 17.74
CA ALA A 246 -19.10 25.13 17.20
C ALA A 246 -19.56 26.08 18.31
N ARG A 247 -20.04 25.53 19.43
CA ARG A 247 -20.45 26.30 20.61
C ARG A 247 -19.30 27.11 21.21
N GLU A 248 -18.11 26.52 21.30
CA GLU A 248 -16.94 27.21 21.86
C GLU A 248 -16.40 28.27 20.90
N GLU A 249 -16.43 28.02 19.59
CA GLU A 249 -16.11 29.02 18.58
C GLU A 249 -17.07 30.21 18.62
N GLU A 250 -18.38 29.98 18.75
CA GLU A 250 -19.37 31.05 18.90
C GLU A 250 -19.11 31.91 20.14
N LYS A 251 -18.78 31.28 21.28
CA LYS A 251 -18.39 32.01 22.50
C LYS A 251 -17.13 32.86 22.28
N ARG A 252 -16.12 32.32 21.60
CA ARG A 252 -14.90 33.07 21.26
C ARG A 252 -15.22 34.25 20.35
N ARG A 253 -16.00 34.04 19.30
CA ARG A 253 -16.44 35.10 18.36
C ARG A 253 -17.28 36.17 19.07
N GLY A 254 -18.13 35.79 20.02
CA GLY A 254 -18.89 36.73 20.86
C GLY A 254 -17.98 37.61 21.70
N LYS A 255 -17.03 37.01 22.43
CA LYS A 255 -16.05 37.75 23.25
C LYS A 255 -15.18 38.69 22.42
N THR A 256 -14.73 38.27 21.23
CA THR A 256 -13.93 39.14 20.37
C THR A 256 -14.75 40.32 19.84
N LYS A 257 -16.00 40.09 19.43
CA LYS A 257 -16.92 41.17 19.02
C LYS A 257 -17.19 42.14 20.16
N GLU A 258 -17.42 41.64 21.38
CA GLU A 258 -17.63 42.48 22.57
C GLU A 258 -16.39 43.31 22.92
N GLN A 259 -15.18 42.73 22.81
CA GLN A 259 -13.94 43.47 23.01
C GLN A 259 -13.72 44.55 21.94
N ILE A 260 -14.05 44.26 20.68
CA ILE A 260 -13.98 45.24 19.59
C ILE A 260 -14.99 46.37 19.86
N ALA A 261 -16.24 46.06 20.20
CA ALA A 261 -17.25 47.04 20.54
C ALA A 261 -16.82 47.94 21.71
N ARG A 262 -16.28 47.36 22.79
CA ARG A 262 -15.74 48.13 23.93
C ARG A 262 -14.57 49.03 23.53
N LYS A 263 -13.66 48.56 22.67
CA LYS A 263 -12.56 49.39 22.15
C LYS A 263 -13.08 50.54 21.29
N GLU A 264 -14.08 50.28 20.45
CA GLU A 264 -14.72 51.31 19.64
C GLU A 264 -15.44 52.35 20.50
N GLU A 265 -16.20 51.95 21.51
CA GLU A 265 -16.84 52.84 22.48
C GLU A 265 -15.81 53.72 23.21
N LEU A 266 -14.73 53.12 23.72
CA LEU A 266 -13.64 53.87 24.34
C LEU A 266 -12.96 54.83 23.36
N SER A 267 -12.79 54.43 22.10
CA SER A 267 -12.22 55.31 21.07
C SER A 267 -13.13 56.48 20.75
N LYS A 268 -14.46 56.27 20.68
CA LYS A 268 -15.46 57.32 20.48
C LYS A 268 -15.49 58.27 21.66
N ALA A 269 -15.53 57.76 22.88
CA ALA A 269 -15.48 58.57 24.10
C ALA A 269 -14.20 59.43 24.15
N ARG A 270 -13.04 58.86 23.82
CA ARG A 270 -11.78 59.61 23.72
C ARG A 270 -11.81 60.67 22.61
N SER A 271 -12.40 60.38 21.46
CA SER A 271 -12.53 61.37 20.38
C SER A 271 -13.44 62.54 20.77
N GLU A 272 -14.55 62.27 21.45
CA GLU A 272 -15.46 63.31 21.96
C GLU A 272 -14.78 64.15 23.05
N GLU A 273 -14.00 63.54 23.93
CA GLU A 273 -13.22 64.24 24.96
C GLU A 273 -12.14 65.12 24.33
N ASN A 274 -11.37 64.57 23.38
CA ASN A 274 -10.37 65.32 22.63
C ASN A 274 -11.00 66.48 21.86
N GLU A 275 -12.16 66.28 21.23
CA GLU A 275 -12.89 67.34 20.53
C GLU A 275 -13.38 68.42 21.50
N LYS A 276 -13.89 68.05 22.69
CA LYS A 276 -14.26 69.02 23.74
C LYS A 276 -13.05 69.83 24.20
N VAL A 277 -11.92 69.18 24.45
CA VAL A 277 -10.66 69.84 24.83
C VAL A 277 -10.20 70.78 23.72
N GLN A 278 -10.23 70.34 22.46
CA GLN A 278 -9.89 71.16 21.31
C GLN A 278 -10.83 72.37 21.19
N ARG A 279 -12.15 72.18 21.29
CA ARG A 279 -13.14 73.27 21.29
C ARG A 279 -12.90 74.25 22.44
N GLN A 280 -12.55 73.78 23.64
CA GLN A 280 -12.23 74.66 24.78
C GLN A 280 -10.95 75.46 24.56
N GLN A 281 -9.89 74.82 24.05
CA GLN A 281 -8.64 75.49 23.70
C GLN A 281 -8.83 76.54 22.60
N TRP A 282 -9.71 76.28 21.64
CA TRP A 282 -10.01 77.19 20.54
C TRP A 282 -11.01 78.29 20.94
N ALA A 283 -11.92 78.02 21.88
CA ALA A 283 -12.86 79.03 22.42
C ALA A 283 -12.17 80.08 23.30
N HIS A 284 -11.04 79.73 23.94
CA HIS A 284 -10.24 80.65 24.76
C HIS A 284 -9.03 81.23 24.00
N SER A 285 -8.84 80.87 22.74
CA SER A 285 -7.91 81.53 21.84
C SER A 285 -8.47 82.89 21.42
N THR A 286 -8.35 83.87 22.32
CA THR A 286 -8.19 85.26 21.86
C THR A 286 -6.90 85.28 21.06
N ILE A 287 -7.03 85.25 19.73
CA ILE A 287 -5.89 85.40 18.81
C ILE A 287 -5.25 86.74 19.19
N PRO A 288 -4.02 86.77 19.75
CA PRO A 288 -3.32 88.03 19.88
C PRO A 288 -2.99 88.47 18.46
N VAL A 289 -3.59 89.58 18.03
CA VAL A 289 -3.23 90.24 16.78
C VAL A 289 -1.71 90.40 16.77
N PRO A 290 -0.98 89.80 15.80
CA PRO A 290 0.46 89.87 15.78
C PRO A 290 0.85 91.32 15.50
N THR A 291 1.28 92.03 16.53
CA THR A 291 1.99 93.29 16.35
C THR A 291 3.29 92.93 15.66
N LYS A 292 3.39 93.30 14.37
CA LYS A 292 4.63 93.23 13.59
C LYS A 292 5.76 93.93 14.34
N LYS A 293 6.54 93.18 15.11
CA LYS A 293 7.92 93.52 15.45
C LYS A 293 8.77 92.51 14.69
N ILE A 294 9.33 92.98 13.58
CA ILE A 294 10.31 92.25 12.78
C ILE A 294 11.54 92.02 13.68
N PRO A 295 11.89 90.78 14.05
CA PRO A 295 13.12 90.52 14.78
C PRO A 295 14.25 90.37 13.75
N ILE A 296 14.95 91.46 13.46
CA ILE A 296 16.09 91.49 12.53
C ILE A 296 17.28 90.65 13.06
N LYS A 297 17.26 90.22 14.33
CA LYS A 297 18.39 89.54 14.99
C LYS A 297 18.39 88.01 14.94
N SER A 298 17.35 87.35 14.40
CA SER A 298 17.36 85.88 14.26
C SER A 298 17.91 85.39 12.93
N PHE A 299 18.01 86.26 11.91
CA PHE A 299 18.48 85.87 10.57
C PHE A 299 20.00 85.63 10.51
N GLU A 300 20.81 86.44 11.20
CA GLU A 300 22.28 86.24 11.23
C GLU A 300 22.64 84.93 11.96
N ALA A 301 21.95 84.62 13.06
CA ALA A 301 22.16 83.37 13.79
C ALA A 301 21.72 82.13 12.98
N GLU A 302 20.64 82.26 12.19
CA GLU A 302 20.15 81.19 11.32
C GLU A 302 21.06 81.01 10.09
N GLU A 303 21.60 82.08 9.50
CA GLU A 303 22.59 82.01 8.42
C GLU A 303 23.92 81.40 8.87
N GLU A 304 24.40 81.69 10.07
CA GLU A 304 25.60 81.05 10.64
C GLU A 304 25.39 79.56 10.89
N GLN A 305 24.21 79.17 11.40
CA GLN A 305 23.84 77.76 11.56
C GLN A 305 23.73 77.05 10.21
N ARG A 306 23.17 77.72 9.20
CA ARG A 306 23.03 77.17 7.84
C ARG A 306 24.39 77.04 7.12
N LYS A 307 25.32 77.97 7.35
CA LYS A 307 26.71 77.85 6.88
C LYS A 307 27.46 76.70 7.55
N LYS A 308 27.34 76.54 8.87
CA LYS A 308 27.92 75.38 9.59
C LYS A 308 27.36 74.06 9.06
N PHE A 309 26.05 73.99 8.87
CA PHE A 309 25.40 72.79 8.34
C PHE A 309 25.89 72.43 6.94
N LEU A 310 25.98 73.40 6.03
CA LEU A 310 26.51 73.15 4.67
C LEU A 310 27.98 72.69 4.71
N GLN A 311 28.80 73.27 5.59
CA GLN A 311 30.20 72.90 5.73
C GLN A 311 30.37 71.47 6.30
N ASP A 312 29.48 71.04 7.21
CA ASP A 312 29.48 69.68 7.75
C ASP A 312 28.98 68.64 6.73
N VAL A 313 27.99 68.99 5.90
CA VAL A 313 27.53 68.14 4.80
C VAL A 313 28.62 67.98 3.74
N GLU A 314 29.36 69.04 3.41
CA GLU A 314 30.45 68.99 2.43
C GLU A 314 31.64 68.16 2.93
N LYS A 315 31.99 68.25 4.22
CA LYS A 315 32.98 67.38 4.87
C LYS A 315 32.53 65.91 4.95
N GLY A 316 31.25 65.67 5.21
CA GLY A 316 30.66 64.33 5.23
C GLY A 316 30.64 63.66 3.85
N SER A 317 30.47 64.44 2.78
CA SER A 317 30.47 63.92 1.40
C SER A 317 31.87 63.57 0.87
N GLN A 318 32.95 64.08 1.48
CA GLN A 318 34.33 63.77 1.08
C GLN A 318 34.94 62.61 1.88
N ILE A 319 34.35 62.24 3.02
CA ILE A 319 34.87 61.19 3.91
C ILE A 319 33.87 60.03 3.96
N GLY A 320 34.07 59.06 3.06
CA GLY A 320 33.76 57.66 3.37
C GLY A 320 32.60 57.03 2.61
N THR A 321 32.90 56.52 1.43
CA THR A 321 32.36 55.23 0.98
C THR A 321 33.33 54.10 1.38
N PRO A 322 33.07 53.33 2.46
CA PRO A 322 33.71 52.03 2.63
C PRO A 322 32.82 50.92 2.08
N GLN A 323 33.42 50.17 1.16
CA GLN A 323 32.93 48.94 0.55
C GLN A 323 32.47 47.91 1.60
N LYS A 324 31.24 47.40 1.45
CA LYS A 324 30.77 46.21 2.17
C LYS A 324 31.50 44.98 1.64
N LYS A 325 32.44 44.45 2.42
CA LYS A 325 32.94 43.08 2.27
C LYS A 325 31.88 42.09 2.77
N SER A 326 31.49 41.20 1.88
CA SER A 326 30.82 39.93 2.17
C SER A 326 31.71 39.07 3.06
N ASN A 327 31.18 38.56 4.17
CA ASN A 327 31.70 37.35 4.78
C ASN A 327 30.56 36.36 4.98
N ILE A 328 30.67 35.31 4.19
CA ILE A 328 30.07 33.99 4.34
C ILE A 328 30.75 33.34 5.55
N GLN A 329 29.96 32.74 6.43
CA GLN A 329 30.27 31.47 7.08
C GLN A 329 28.96 30.74 7.37
#